data_AF-A0A257R4S5-F1
#
_entry.id   AF-A0A257R4S5-F1
#
_cell.length_a   1.000
_cell.length_b   1.000
_cell.length_c   1.000
_cell.angle_alpha   90.00
_cell.angle_beta   90.00
_cell.angle_gamma   90.00
#
_symmetry.space_group_name_H-M   'P 1'
#
loop_
_entity.id
_entity.type
_entity.pdbx_description
1 polymer ?
#
loop_
_entity_poly.entity_id
_entity_poly.type
_entity_poly.pdbx_seq_one_letter_code
_entity_poly.pdbx_strand_id
1 'polypeptide(L)'
;MPVCEAPLGIRYDFLDGARVYLPELEGGAWFVTLTDADSGLVVYQNEIKTGVLKSKKRYVVRFEIKIQRRSDAGDMEPVFQHVLDLRDQNVVVQIPVGTIGDVFAWFPYVSRFAAARQARVTCVMSPALIPLFEATYPELRLMTAAQLEADSTLQRAYANYHIGLFFKDTENTLQPTDFRHVGLHKTAAYILGVDPSEIRPRIALEDDTRPIAEPYVCIATQSSAQCKYWNNPTGWLDVVSHLKARGYRVICIDQKPVHGAGYVWNRIPHGAEDETGDRPLAERARWLKHAAFFVGLSSGLSWLAWAMETPVVMISGFTHPTNEFETPYRVINWHACNSCWNDPREMFDHNDFFWCPRHANTSKQFECTRLITSEQVIRTIEPLLNIE
;
A
#
# COMPACT_ATOMS: atom_id res chain seq x y z
N MET A 1 -21.95 -14.19 13.48
CA MET A 1 -23.00 -13.29 14.00
C MET A 1 -22.38 -11.91 14.18
N PRO A 2 -23.07 -10.80 13.88
CA PRO A 2 -22.54 -9.47 14.17
C PRO A 2 -22.31 -9.21 15.66
N VAL A 3 -21.37 -8.32 16.00
CA VAL A 3 -20.84 -8.21 17.37
C VAL A 3 -21.62 -7.26 18.28
N CYS A 4 -22.26 -6.22 17.76
CA CYS A 4 -23.02 -5.26 18.56
C CYS A 4 -24.46 -5.71 18.72
N GLU A 5 -25.01 -5.51 19.91
CA GLU A 5 -26.41 -5.83 20.22
C GLU A 5 -27.30 -4.60 20.00
N ALA A 6 -28.51 -4.84 19.53
CA ALA A 6 -29.57 -3.87 19.35
C ALA A 6 -30.89 -4.46 19.88
N PRO A 7 -31.95 -3.65 20.03
CA PRO A 7 -33.23 -4.14 20.55
C PRO A 7 -33.75 -5.36 19.80
N LEU A 8 -34.55 -6.17 20.51
CA LEU A 8 -35.37 -7.23 19.89
C LEU A 8 -34.53 -8.31 19.19
N GLY A 9 -33.33 -8.58 19.71
CA GLY A 9 -32.43 -9.62 19.21
C GLY A 9 -31.68 -9.24 17.93
N ILE A 10 -31.82 -8.01 17.44
CA ILE A 10 -31.05 -7.49 16.31
C ILE A 10 -29.57 -7.43 16.72
N ARG A 11 -28.68 -7.74 15.77
CA ARG A 11 -27.24 -7.51 15.93
C ARG A 11 -26.68 -6.78 14.73
N TYR A 12 -25.68 -5.95 14.93
CA TYR A 12 -25.03 -5.21 13.85
C TYR A 12 -23.52 -5.06 14.07
N ASP A 13 -22.78 -4.77 13.02
CA ASP A 13 -21.39 -4.29 13.07
C ASP A 13 -20.98 -3.73 11.71
N PHE A 14 -19.72 -3.32 11.61
CA PHE A 14 -19.10 -2.82 10.38
C PHE A 14 -17.90 -3.67 9.97
N LEU A 15 -17.98 -4.97 10.23
CA LEU A 15 -16.95 -5.93 9.81
C LEU A 15 -17.18 -6.32 8.36
N ASP A 16 -16.26 -5.93 7.48
CA ASP A 16 -16.34 -6.09 6.03
C ASP A 16 -17.59 -5.37 5.50
N GLY A 17 -17.70 -4.06 5.78
CA GLY A 17 -18.88 -3.25 5.48
C GLY A 17 -19.99 -3.37 6.54
N ALA A 18 -21.12 -2.69 6.34
CA ALA A 18 -22.23 -2.72 7.30
C ALA A 18 -22.94 -4.07 7.27
N ARG A 19 -23.09 -4.72 8.43
CA ARG A 19 -23.80 -5.99 8.58
C ARG A 19 -24.90 -5.87 9.62
N VAL A 20 -26.06 -6.44 9.34
CA VAL A 20 -27.21 -6.46 10.24
C VAL A 20 -27.81 -7.86 10.25
N TYR A 21 -27.87 -8.48 11.41
CA TYR A 21 -28.64 -9.69 11.66
C TYR A 21 -30.01 -9.32 12.22
N LEU A 22 -31.04 -9.90 11.61
CA LEU A 22 -32.44 -9.70 11.94
C LEU A 22 -33.03 -11.05 12.36
N PRO A 23 -33.52 -11.19 13.59
CA PRO A 23 -34.20 -12.41 14.01
C PRO A 23 -35.58 -12.51 13.37
N GLU A 24 -36.20 -13.69 13.45
CA GLU A 24 -37.58 -13.86 13.04
C GLU A 24 -38.54 -13.13 14.00
N LEU A 25 -39.63 -12.59 13.46
CA LEU A 25 -40.69 -11.91 14.20
C LEU A 25 -41.92 -12.82 14.32
N GLU A 26 -42.68 -12.68 15.40
CA GLU A 26 -43.97 -13.40 15.59
C GLU A 26 -45.12 -12.84 14.71
N GLY A 27 -44.82 -11.87 13.82
CA GLY A 27 -45.74 -11.28 12.84
C GLY A 27 -45.08 -10.09 12.12
N GLY A 28 -45.44 -9.85 10.86
CA GLY A 28 -44.86 -8.79 10.05
C GLY A 28 -43.45 -9.08 9.50
N ALA A 29 -42.72 -8.02 9.17
CA ALA A 29 -41.35 -8.08 8.65
C ALA A 29 -40.50 -6.89 9.12
N TRP A 30 -39.19 -7.01 9.01
CA TRP A 30 -38.30 -5.86 9.16
C TRP A 30 -38.26 -5.06 7.88
N PHE A 31 -38.27 -3.74 7.99
CA PHE A 31 -37.96 -2.84 6.90
C PHE A 31 -36.64 -2.14 7.21
N VAL A 32 -35.62 -2.40 6.38
CA VAL A 32 -34.26 -1.94 6.63
C VAL A 32 -33.83 -0.97 5.56
N THR A 33 -33.29 0.17 5.99
CA THR A 33 -32.68 1.17 5.12
C THR A 33 -31.21 1.32 5.49
N LEU A 34 -30.32 1.17 4.51
CA LEU A 34 -28.91 1.57 4.61
C LEU A 34 -28.71 2.85 3.80
N THR A 35 -28.16 3.87 4.45
CA THR A 35 -27.89 5.17 3.84
C THR A 35 -26.41 5.50 3.99
N ASP A 36 -25.80 6.10 2.98
CA ASP A 36 -24.53 6.81 3.17
C ASP A 36 -24.83 8.13 3.89
N ALA A 37 -24.44 8.25 5.15
CA ALA A 37 -24.80 9.40 5.98
C ALA A 37 -24.11 10.70 5.55
N ASP A 38 -23.00 10.63 4.79
CA ASP A 38 -22.30 11.81 4.33
C ASP A 38 -22.95 12.42 3.08
N SER A 39 -23.56 11.58 2.23
CA SER A 39 -24.26 12.03 1.00
C SER A 39 -25.78 12.05 1.09
N GLY A 40 -26.36 11.35 2.08
CA GLY A 40 -27.80 11.12 2.19
C GLY A 40 -28.35 10.08 1.20
N LEU A 41 -27.49 9.40 0.44
CA LEU A 41 -27.91 8.41 -0.56
C LEU A 41 -28.38 7.12 0.13
N VAL A 42 -29.64 6.74 -0.11
CA VAL A 42 -30.13 5.41 0.26
C VAL A 42 -29.52 4.37 -0.68
N VAL A 43 -28.62 3.55 -0.15
CA VAL A 43 -27.90 2.52 -0.93
C VAL A 43 -28.61 1.17 -0.92
N TYR A 44 -29.51 0.96 0.05
CA TYR A 44 -30.35 -0.23 0.14
C TYR A 44 -31.61 0.09 0.94
N GLN A 45 -32.76 -0.38 0.46
CA GLN A 45 -34.01 -0.33 1.19
C GLN A 45 -34.89 -1.51 0.78
N ASN A 46 -35.24 -2.37 1.73
CA ASN A 46 -36.14 -3.49 1.47
C ASN A 46 -36.74 -4.10 2.75
N GLU A 47 -37.72 -4.98 2.56
CA GLU A 47 -38.25 -5.87 3.58
C GLU A 47 -37.42 -7.13 3.74
N ILE A 48 -37.21 -7.55 4.99
CA ILE A 48 -36.48 -8.77 5.35
C ILE A 48 -37.23 -9.46 6.49
N LYS A 49 -37.59 -10.73 6.32
CA LYS A 49 -38.25 -11.51 7.39
C LYS A 49 -37.27 -11.92 8.49
N THR A 50 -36.13 -12.47 8.09
CA THR A 50 -35.05 -12.91 8.97
C THR A 50 -33.77 -13.08 8.15
N GLY A 51 -32.60 -13.01 8.78
CA GLY A 51 -31.32 -13.29 8.14
C GLY A 51 -30.27 -12.21 8.35
N VAL A 52 -29.24 -12.20 7.51
CA VAL A 52 -28.13 -11.25 7.59
C VAL A 52 -28.08 -10.39 6.33
N LEU A 53 -28.27 -9.08 6.50
CA LEU A 53 -27.98 -8.07 5.49
C LEU A 53 -26.50 -7.70 5.55
N LYS A 54 -25.87 -7.53 4.39
CA LYS A 54 -24.52 -6.95 4.26
C LYS A 54 -24.51 -5.89 3.17
N SER A 55 -23.85 -4.76 3.40
CA SER A 55 -23.61 -3.75 2.36
C SER A 55 -22.83 -4.36 1.18
N LYS A 56 -22.88 -3.74 0.01
CA LYS A 56 -22.03 -4.14 -1.13
C LYS A 56 -20.61 -3.60 -1.00
N LYS A 57 -20.48 -2.34 -0.55
CA LYS A 57 -19.19 -1.65 -0.37
C LYS A 57 -18.50 -2.08 0.93
N ARG A 58 -17.18 -2.28 0.88
CA ARG A 58 -16.32 -2.81 1.97
C ARG A 58 -15.25 -1.81 2.47
N TYR A 59 -15.05 -0.71 1.75
CA TYR A 59 -14.26 0.43 2.25
C TYR A 59 -15.06 1.27 3.25
N VAL A 60 -14.41 2.28 3.84
CA VAL A 60 -15.05 3.20 4.78
C VAL A 60 -16.16 3.97 4.08
N VAL A 61 -17.39 3.65 4.43
CA VAL A 61 -18.59 4.44 4.15
C VAL A 61 -19.25 4.68 5.49
N ARG A 62 -19.67 5.91 5.76
CA ARG A 62 -20.35 6.27 7.01
C ARG A 62 -21.81 5.82 6.95
N PHE A 63 -22.00 4.51 6.97
CA PHE A 63 -23.33 3.91 6.85
C PHE A 63 -24.22 4.30 8.05
N GLU A 64 -25.43 4.72 7.74
CA GLU A 64 -26.55 4.76 8.66
C GLU A 64 -27.43 3.52 8.44
N ILE A 65 -27.68 2.80 9.51
CA ILE A 65 -28.61 1.67 9.57
C ILE A 65 -29.90 2.16 10.21
N LYS A 66 -31.02 2.10 9.50
CA LYS A 66 -32.37 2.32 10.03
C LYS A 66 -33.19 1.05 9.90
N ILE A 67 -33.81 0.63 11.00
CA ILE A 67 -34.64 -0.57 11.06
C ILE A 67 -35.99 -0.19 11.64
N GLN A 68 -37.03 -0.59 10.93
CA GLN A 68 -38.42 -0.46 11.35
C GLN A 68 -39.08 -1.83 11.34
N ARG A 69 -40.11 -2.02 12.16
CA ARG A 69 -41.05 -3.12 12.03
C ARG A 69 -42.20 -2.71 11.14
N ARG A 70 -42.55 -3.56 10.19
CA ARG A 70 -43.77 -3.45 9.42
C ARG A 70 -44.76 -4.49 9.93
N SER A 71 -45.89 -4.05 10.45
CA SER A 71 -46.99 -4.95 10.85
C SER A 71 -47.65 -5.59 9.63
N ASP A 72 -48.42 -6.66 9.82
CA ASP A 72 -49.22 -7.27 8.75
C ASP A 72 -50.28 -6.30 8.18
N ALA A 73 -50.70 -5.30 8.98
CA ALA A 73 -51.58 -4.22 8.55
C ALA A 73 -50.85 -3.11 7.76
N GLY A 74 -49.51 -3.15 7.69
CA GLY A 74 -48.67 -2.20 6.96
C GLY A 74 -48.14 -1.03 7.79
N ASP A 75 -48.40 -0.99 9.09
CA ASP A 75 -47.91 0.08 9.98
C ASP A 75 -46.40 -0.04 10.20
N MET A 76 -45.73 1.10 10.24
CA MET A 76 -44.28 1.19 10.34
C MET A 76 -43.86 1.74 11.70
N GLU A 77 -43.20 0.92 12.52
CA GLU A 77 -42.70 1.29 13.84
C GLU A 77 -41.17 1.39 13.82
N PRO A 78 -40.57 2.56 14.14
CA PRO A 78 -39.11 2.68 14.28
C PRO A 78 -38.58 1.83 15.43
N VAL A 79 -37.54 1.03 15.17
CA VAL A 79 -36.94 0.14 16.17
C VAL A 79 -35.51 0.52 16.50
N PHE A 80 -34.70 0.79 15.48
CA PHE A 80 -33.27 1.01 15.66
C PHE A 80 -32.75 1.97 14.60
N GLN A 81 -31.88 2.88 15.02
CA GLN A 81 -31.13 3.76 14.14
C GLN A 81 -29.72 3.89 14.68
N HIS A 82 -28.74 3.69 13.81
CA HIS A 82 -27.33 3.82 14.17
C HIS A 82 -26.52 4.32 12.99
N VAL A 83 -25.73 5.36 13.20
CA VAL A 83 -24.77 5.88 12.23
C VAL A 83 -23.40 5.37 12.64
N LEU A 84 -22.58 4.92 11.67
CA LEU A 84 -21.18 4.60 11.91
C LEU A 84 -20.49 5.76 12.64
N ASP A 85 -20.15 5.54 13.91
CA ASP A 85 -19.21 6.35 14.68
C ASP A 85 -18.04 5.46 15.13
N LEU A 86 -16.82 5.87 14.75
CA LEU A 86 -15.59 5.13 15.01
C LEU A 86 -14.85 5.63 16.27
N ARG A 87 -15.31 6.75 16.86
CA ARG A 87 -14.68 7.33 18.04
C ARG A 87 -14.66 6.31 19.18
N ASP A 88 -13.48 6.12 19.77
CA ASP A 88 -13.23 5.18 20.88
C ASP A 88 -13.52 3.70 20.57
N GLN A 89 -13.91 3.36 19.34
CA GLN A 89 -14.22 2.00 18.93
C GLN A 89 -12.96 1.21 18.59
N ASN A 90 -13.01 -0.11 18.82
CA ASN A 90 -11.98 -1.03 18.37
C ASN A 90 -12.13 -1.28 16.87
N VAL A 91 -11.11 -0.89 16.09
CA VAL A 91 -11.11 -1.03 14.63
C VAL A 91 -9.89 -1.83 14.19
N VAL A 92 -10.09 -2.79 13.30
CA VAL A 92 -9.00 -3.59 12.73
C VAL A 92 -8.73 -3.14 11.31
N VAL A 93 -7.49 -2.76 11.00
CA VAL A 93 -7.05 -2.45 9.63
C VAL A 93 -6.02 -3.48 9.20
N GLN A 94 -6.26 -4.14 8.07
CA GLN A 94 -5.41 -5.23 7.59
C GLN A 94 -4.66 -4.79 6.34
N ILE A 95 -3.33 -4.79 6.44
CA ILE A 95 -2.43 -4.63 5.30
C ILE A 95 -1.99 -6.04 4.88
N PRO A 96 -2.12 -6.42 3.60
CA PRO A 96 -1.76 -7.75 3.14
C PRO A 96 -0.27 -8.00 3.33
N VAL A 97 0.07 -9.26 3.60
CA VAL A 97 1.47 -9.70 3.63
C VAL A 97 1.96 -9.76 2.18
N GLY A 98 2.67 -8.71 1.76
CA GLY A 98 3.07 -8.50 0.37
C GLY A 98 4.47 -7.89 0.25
N THR A 99 4.70 -7.08 -0.78
CA THR A 99 5.99 -6.42 -0.96
C THR A 99 6.17 -5.33 0.10
N ILE A 100 7.39 -5.18 0.63
CA ILE A 100 7.66 -4.20 1.72
C ILE A 100 7.26 -2.77 1.34
N GLY A 101 7.35 -2.42 0.06
CA GLY A 101 7.00 -1.10 -0.45
C GLY A 101 5.53 -0.76 -0.26
N ASP A 102 4.64 -1.74 -0.40
CA ASP A 102 3.20 -1.57 -0.21
C ASP A 102 2.89 -1.16 1.23
N VAL A 103 3.58 -1.76 2.20
CA VAL A 103 3.38 -1.43 3.62
C VAL A 103 3.90 -0.05 3.95
N PHE A 104 5.10 0.33 3.50
CA PHE A 104 5.61 1.70 3.68
C PHE A 104 4.72 2.75 3.03
N ALA A 105 4.11 2.42 1.89
CA ALA A 105 3.17 3.26 1.18
C ALA A 105 1.84 3.44 1.91
N TRP A 106 1.29 2.38 2.52
CA TRP A 106 -0.07 2.40 3.06
C TRP A 106 -0.16 2.66 4.56
N PHE A 107 0.83 2.21 5.34
CA PHE A 107 0.81 2.29 6.80
C PHE A 107 0.60 3.72 7.35
N PRO A 108 1.21 4.78 6.79
CA PRO A 108 0.96 6.14 7.23
C PRO A 108 -0.51 6.56 7.21
N TYR A 109 -1.30 6.06 6.24
CA TYR A 109 -2.73 6.35 6.16
C TYR A 109 -3.53 5.65 7.26
N VAL A 110 -3.03 4.55 7.83
CA VAL A 110 -3.63 3.88 8.98
C VAL A 110 -3.51 4.74 10.23
N SER A 111 -2.33 5.32 10.50
CA SER A 111 -2.16 6.28 11.61
C SER A 111 -3.01 7.53 11.41
N ARG A 112 -3.04 8.08 10.18
CA ARG A 112 -3.94 9.20 9.82
C ARG A 112 -5.41 8.87 10.07
N PHE A 113 -5.85 7.67 9.70
CA PHE A 113 -7.21 7.20 9.95
C PHE A 113 -7.51 7.08 11.44
N ALA A 114 -6.62 6.49 12.24
CA ALA A 114 -6.77 6.39 13.69
C ALA A 114 -6.96 7.78 14.33
N ALA A 115 -6.11 8.73 13.96
CA ALA A 115 -6.18 10.11 14.45
C ALA A 115 -7.46 10.83 13.99
N ALA A 116 -7.77 10.80 12.68
CA ALA A 116 -8.92 11.51 12.11
C ALA A 116 -10.26 10.97 12.62
N ARG A 117 -10.34 9.67 12.92
CA ARG A 117 -11.55 9.00 13.42
C ARG A 117 -11.58 8.84 14.92
N GLN A 118 -10.50 9.20 15.63
CA GLN A 118 -10.34 8.98 17.06
C GLN A 118 -10.60 7.53 17.47
N ALA A 119 -10.18 6.58 16.64
CA ALA A 119 -10.46 5.16 16.78
C ALA A 119 -9.29 4.41 17.43
N ARG A 120 -9.58 3.34 18.16
CA ARG A 120 -8.57 2.43 18.73
C ARG A 120 -8.19 1.41 17.68
N VAL A 121 -7.19 1.75 16.87
CA VAL A 121 -6.83 0.95 15.69
C VAL A 121 -5.81 -0.13 16.03
N THR A 122 -6.15 -1.37 15.66
CA THR A 122 -5.19 -2.46 15.53
C THR A 122 -4.81 -2.61 14.06
N CYS A 123 -3.53 -2.41 13.73
CA CYS A 123 -3.00 -2.58 12.38
C CYS A 123 -2.33 -3.95 12.25
N VAL A 124 -2.83 -4.76 11.31
CA VAL A 124 -2.29 -6.09 11.02
C VAL A 124 -1.33 -5.99 9.83
N MET A 125 -0.10 -6.47 10.00
CA MET A 125 0.96 -6.37 8.99
C MET A 125 1.99 -7.50 9.10
N SER A 126 3.02 -7.47 8.26
CA SER A 126 4.14 -8.41 8.30
C SER A 126 4.98 -8.27 9.57
N PRO A 127 5.39 -9.39 10.23
CA PRO A 127 6.21 -9.34 11.44
C PRO A 127 7.54 -8.59 11.25
N ALA A 128 8.13 -8.65 10.06
CA ALA A 128 9.42 -8.00 9.78
C ALA A 128 9.37 -6.46 9.83
N LEU A 129 8.17 -5.87 9.78
CA LEU A 129 7.97 -4.42 9.75
C LEU A 129 7.50 -3.85 11.09
N ILE A 130 6.94 -4.68 11.98
CA ILE A 130 6.45 -4.24 13.30
C ILE A 130 7.55 -3.51 14.10
N PRO A 131 8.78 -4.05 14.22
CA PRO A 131 9.83 -3.38 15.00
C PRO A 131 10.23 -2.00 14.47
N LEU A 132 9.98 -1.70 13.19
CA LEU A 132 10.30 -0.38 12.61
C LEU A 132 9.31 0.71 13.05
N PHE A 133 8.08 0.33 13.40
CA PHE A 133 6.98 1.25 13.60
C PHE A 133 6.43 1.27 15.03
N GLU A 134 6.60 0.20 15.81
CA GLU A 134 5.97 0.08 17.13
C GLU A 134 6.36 1.22 18.09
N ALA A 135 7.63 1.63 18.08
CA ALA A 135 8.12 2.70 18.94
C ALA A 135 7.68 4.09 18.46
N THR A 136 7.45 4.27 17.15
CA THR A 136 7.06 5.57 16.55
C THR A 136 5.56 5.78 16.44
N TYR A 137 4.76 4.72 16.63
CA TYR A 137 3.30 4.75 16.55
C TYR A 137 2.64 4.08 17.77
N PRO A 138 2.91 4.57 19.01
CA PRO A 138 2.39 3.97 20.24
C PRO A 138 0.86 4.05 20.35
N GLU A 139 0.21 4.91 19.56
CA GLU A 139 -1.25 5.01 19.48
C GLU A 139 -1.90 3.84 18.73
N LEU A 140 -1.12 3.08 17.95
CA LEU A 140 -1.59 1.91 17.20
C LEU A 140 -1.18 0.62 17.90
N ARG A 141 -2.07 -0.37 17.94
CA ARG A 141 -1.70 -1.75 18.27
C ARG A 141 -1.24 -2.45 17.00
N LEU A 142 0.02 -2.85 16.91
CA LEU A 142 0.54 -3.59 15.75
C LEU A 142 0.49 -5.09 16.02
N MET A 143 0.01 -5.88 15.05
CA MET A 143 -0.12 -7.33 15.17
C MET A 143 0.20 -8.04 13.84
N THR A 144 0.56 -9.32 13.93
CA THR A 144 0.63 -10.21 12.77
C THR A 144 -0.71 -10.88 12.50
N ALA A 145 -0.90 -11.41 11.28
CA ALA A 145 -2.10 -12.18 10.95
C ALA A 145 -2.27 -13.41 11.87
N ALA A 146 -1.19 -14.12 12.18
CA ALA A 146 -1.22 -15.27 13.09
C ALA A 146 -1.65 -14.87 14.52
N GLN A 147 -1.21 -13.70 15.01
CA GLN A 147 -1.66 -13.18 16.30
C GLN A 147 -3.14 -12.76 16.27
N LEU A 148 -3.62 -12.20 15.15
CA LEU A 148 -5.03 -11.87 14.99
C LEU A 148 -5.90 -13.14 15.01
N GLU A 149 -5.46 -14.21 14.36
CA GLU A 149 -6.17 -15.50 14.32
C GLU A 149 -6.20 -16.21 15.68
N ALA A 150 -5.11 -16.11 16.45
CA ALA A 150 -5.00 -16.72 17.77
C ALA A 150 -5.73 -15.95 18.87
N ASP A 151 -6.05 -14.67 18.65
CA ASP A 151 -6.76 -13.80 19.58
C ASP A 151 -8.23 -13.61 19.13
N SER A 152 -9.04 -13.11 20.05
CA SER A 152 -10.42 -12.68 19.85
C SER A 152 -10.56 -11.22 19.37
N THR A 153 -9.46 -10.60 18.90
CA THR A 153 -9.42 -9.17 18.56
C THR A 153 -10.43 -8.82 17.46
N LEU A 154 -10.50 -9.60 16.38
CA LEU A 154 -11.45 -9.36 15.29
C LEU A 154 -12.91 -9.61 15.73
N GLN A 155 -13.14 -10.59 16.60
CA GLN A 155 -14.46 -10.97 17.13
C GLN A 155 -15.02 -9.90 18.09
N ARG A 156 -14.19 -8.98 18.57
CA ARG A 156 -14.58 -7.84 19.43
C ARG A 156 -14.50 -6.50 18.69
N ALA A 157 -14.11 -6.51 17.42
CA ALA A 157 -13.94 -5.28 16.65
C ALA A 157 -15.30 -4.77 16.16
N TYR A 158 -15.49 -3.46 16.30
CA TYR A 158 -16.67 -2.75 15.82
C TYR A 158 -16.67 -2.64 14.29
N ALA A 159 -15.49 -2.43 13.70
CA ALA A 159 -15.28 -2.33 12.27
C ALA A 159 -13.97 -2.97 11.83
N ASN A 160 -13.89 -3.43 10.58
CA ASN A 160 -12.60 -3.77 9.97
C ASN A 160 -12.53 -3.37 8.50
N TYR A 161 -11.31 -3.06 8.06
CA TYR A 161 -11.02 -2.63 6.69
C TYR A 161 -9.80 -3.35 6.15
N HIS A 162 -9.89 -3.78 4.90
CA HIS A 162 -8.80 -4.42 4.17
C HIS A 162 -8.21 -3.42 3.19
N ILE A 163 -6.92 -3.14 3.32
CA ILE A 163 -6.17 -2.39 2.32
C ILE A 163 -5.65 -3.40 1.28
N GLY A 164 -5.54 -3.01 0.02
CA GLY A 164 -4.95 -3.87 -0.99
C GLY A 164 -5.05 -3.30 -2.39
N LEU A 165 -4.52 -4.07 -3.35
CA LEU A 165 -4.62 -3.79 -4.78
C LEU A 165 -5.69 -4.70 -5.38
N PHE A 166 -6.88 -4.16 -5.65
CA PHE A 166 -8.02 -4.95 -6.12
C PHE A 166 -8.19 -4.84 -7.64
N PHE A 167 -7.37 -5.57 -8.39
CA PHE A 167 -7.31 -5.49 -9.86
C PHE A 167 -8.63 -5.78 -10.59
N LYS A 168 -9.46 -6.67 -10.04
CA LYS A 168 -10.71 -7.14 -10.66
C LYS A 168 -11.97 -6.49 -10.07
N ASP A 169 -11.81 -5.45 -9.25
CA ASP A 169 -12.94 -4.78 -8.59
C ASP A 169 -13.61 -3.76 -9.52
N THR A 170 -14.21 -4.25 -10.60
CA THR A 170 -14.85 -3.43 -11.64
C THR A 170 -16.08 -2.67 -11.15
N GLU A 171 -16.70 -3.11 -10.06
CA GLU A 171 -17.86 -2.47 -9.44
C GLU A 171 -17.49 -1.59 -8.24
N ASN A 172 -16.18 -1.39 -7.99
CA ASN A 172 -15.67 -0.56 -6.90
C ASN A 172 -16.28 -0.96 -5.55
N THR A 173 -16.27 -2.25 -5.24
CA THR A 173 -16.83 -2.83 -4.01
C THR A 173 -15.82 -2.82 -2.87
N LEU A 174 -14.55 -3.03 -3.17
CA LEU A 174 -13.44 -3.13 -2.22
C LEU A 174 -12.65 -1.82 -2.14
N GLN A 175 -12.62 -1.05 -3.22
CA GLN A 175 -11.99 0.28 -3.29
C GLN A 175 -12.93 1.30 -3.95
N PRO A 176 -12.96 2.57 -3.49
CA PRO A 176 -13.84 3.60 -4.10
C PRO A 176 -13.53 3.90 -5.56
N THR A 177 -12.26 3.77 -5.93
CA THR A 177 -11.74 3.99 -7.28
C THR A 177 -10.63 2.98 -7.56
N ASP A 178 -10.37 2.68 -8.82
CA ASP A 178 -9.28 1.78 -9.19
C ASP A 178 -7.92 2.42 -8.86
N PHE A 179 -7.10 1.72 -8.07
CA PHE A 179 -5.78 2.19 -7.62
C PHE A 179 -4.89 2.67 -8.77
N ARG A 180 -5.05 2.15 -9.99
CA ARG A 180 -4.25 2.54 -11.17
C ARG A 180 -4.45 4.02 -11.54
N HIS A 181 -5.58 4.61 -11.18
CA HIS A 181 -5.90 6.02 -11.44
C HIS A 181 -5.31 6.97 -10.39
N VAL A 182 -5.27 6.54 -9.12
CA VAL A 182 -4.83 7.39 -8.00
C VAL A 182 -3.39 7.12 -7.56
N GLY A 183 -2.81 6.02 -8.02
CA GLY A 183 -1.50 5.54 -7.62
C GLY A 183 -1.55 4.50 -6.51
N LEU A 184 -0.51 3.65 -6.47
CA LEU A 184 -0.39 2.51 -5.56
C LEU A 184 -0.63 2.91 -4.10
N HIS A 185 -0.03 4.01 -3.65
CA HIS A 185 -0.03 4.40 -2.25
C HIS A 185 -1.33 5.12 -1.83
N LYS A 186 -1.87 5.99 -2.69
CA LYS A 186 -3.07 6.79 -2.36
C LYS A 186 -4.33 5.96 -2.23
N THR A 187 -4.40 4.78 -2.86
CA THR A 187 -5.58 3.89 -2.73
C THR A 187 -5.94 3.57 -1.27
N ALA A 188 -4.95 3.45 -0.38
CA ALA A 188 -5.19 3.23 1.04
C ALA A 188 -5.96 4.39 1.69
N ALA A 189 -5.65 5.64 1.33
CA ALA A 189 -6.37 6.82 1.80
C ALA A 189 -7.83 6.82 1.33
N TYR A 190 -8.07 6.45 0.06
CA TYR A 190 -9.41 6.32 -0.48
C TYR A 190 -10.20 5.22 0.24
N ILE A 191 -9.62 4.03 0.44
CA ILE A 191 -10.25 2.92 1.17
C ILE A 191 -10.61 3.32 2.60
N LEU A 192 -9.74 4.08 3.28
CA LEU A 192 -9.95 4.53 4.66
C LEU A 192 -10.75 5.83 4.78
N GLY A 193 -11.09 6.48 3.65
CA GLY A 193 -11.80 7.76 3.64
C GLY A 193 -11.07 8.86 4.42
N VAL A 194 -9.77 9.03 4.16
CA VAL A 194 -8.93 10.10 4.74
C VAL A 194 -8.28 10.93 3.63
N ASP A 195 -7.65 12.05 3.99
CA ASP A 195 -6.85 12.87 3.07
C ASP A 195 -5.84 11.98 2.29
N PRO A 196 -5.79 12.05 0.94
CA PRO A 196 -4.84 11.31 0.12
C PRO A 196 -3.47 11.98 -0.05
N SER A 197 -3.18 13.09 0.62
CA SER A 197 -1.86 13.73 0.62
C SER A 197 -0.76 12.77 1.07
N GLU A 198 0.37 12.77 0.37
CA GLU A 198 1.48 11.87 0.68
C GLU A 198 2.05 12.11 2.07
N ILE A 199 2.40 11.03 2.76
CA ILE A 199 2.95 11.08 4.11
C ILE A 199 3.99 9.97 4.27
N ARG A 200 5.17 10.36 4.77
CA ARG A 200 6.25 9.42 5.09
C ARG A 200 5.95 8.71 6.40
N PRO A 201 6.21 7.39 6.49
CA PRO A 201 6.20 6.72 7.79
C PRO A 201 7.39 7.15 8.62
N ARG A 202 7.20 7.27 9.94
CA ARG A 202 8.28 7.50 10.91
C ARG A 202 8.89 6.17 11.32
N ILE A 203 10.21 6.05 11.22
CA ILE A 203 10.92 4.82 11.60
C ILE A 203 11.85 5.14 12.76
N ALA A 204 11.80 4.31 13.82
CA ALA A 204 12.81 4.35 14.88
C ALA A 204 13.93 3.37 14.55
N LEU A 205 15.17 3.84 14.69
CA LEU A 205 16.36 3.00 14.61
C LEU A 205 16.97 2.91 16.00
N GLU A 206 17.12 1.69 16.53
CA GLU A 206 17.84 1.47 17.78
C GLU A 206 19.33 1.84 17.62
N ASP A 207 19.90 1.49 16.46
CA ASP A 207 21.24 1.89 16.06
C ASP A 207 21.17 2.85 14.87
N ASP A 208 21.48 4.11 15.15
CA ASP A 208 21.55 5.21 14.19
C ASP A 208 22.99 5.61 13.85
N THR A 209 23.96 4.75 14.12
CA THR A 209 25.35 5.05 13.77
C THR A 209 25.56 5.01 12.25
N ARG A 210 26.43 5.91 11.78
CA ARG A 210 26.82 5.95 10.38
C ARG A 210 27.60 4.67 10.03
N PRO A 211 27.17 3.86 9.03
CA PRO A 211 27.84 2.59 8.74
C PRO A 211 29.29 2.72 8.28
N ILE A 212 29.60 3.75 7.48
CA ILE A 212 30.95 4.02 6.95
C ILE A 212 31.23 5.53 6.93
N ALA A 213 32.48 5.91 7.18
CA ALA A 213 32.86 7.33 7.31
C ALA A 213 32.77 8.09 5.99
N GLU A 214 33.20 7.48 4.88
CA GLU A 214 33.25 8.14 3.57
C GLU A 214 31.86 8.51 3.05
N PRO A 215 31.73 9.51 2.16
CA PRO A 215 30.48 9.77 1.44
C PRO A 215 30.14 8.57 0.54
N TYR A 216 28.87 8.15 0.59
CA TYR A 216 28.40 7.01 -0.19
C TYR A 216 26.98 7.19 -0.71
N VAL A 217 26.69 6.47 -1.78
CA VAL A 217 25.39 6.37 -2.41
C VAL A 217 24.94 4.92 -2.32
N CYS A 218 23.71 4.71 -1.84
CA CYS A 218 23.10 3.38 -1.87
C CYS A 218 22.40 3.16 -3.22
N ILE A 219 22.49 1.95 -3.74
CA ILE A 219 21.77 1.51 -4.93
C ILE A 219 20.95 0.25 -4.65
N ALA A 220 19.80 0.14 -5.34
CA ALA A 220 19.03 -1.10 -5.40
C ALA A 220 18.67 -1.43 -6.85
N THR A 221 19.10 -2.59 -7.29
CA THR A 221 19.08 -3.03 -8.69
C THR A 221 18.19 -4.24 -8.92
N GLN A 222 17.66 -4.86 -7.86
CA GLN A 222 16.79 -6.02 -7.93
C GLN A 222 15.32 -5.65 -7.75
N SER A 223 14.43 -6.44 -8.35
CA SER A 223 12.99 -6.25 -8.23
C SER A 223 12.22 -7.56 -8.49
N SER A 224 10.90 -7.54 -8.30
CA SER A 224 10.05 -8.74 -8.36
C SER A 224 9.69 -9.21 -9.78
N ALA A 225 9.88 -8.37 -10.80
CA ALA A 225 9.56 -8.68 -12.20
C ALA A 225 10.50 -7.90 -13.12
N GLN A 226 10.86 -8.46 -14.28
CA GLN A 226 11.85 -7.89 -15.20
C GLN A 226 11.45 -6.50 -15.73
N CYS A 227 10.16 -6.22 -15.85
CA CYS A 227 9.67 -4.91 -16.26
C CYS A 227 9.98 -3.79 -15.25
N LYS A 228 10.23 -4.11 -13.98
CA LYS A 228 10.65 -3.15 -12.96
C LYS A 228 12.16 -2.89 -12.96
N TYR A 229 12.95 -3.72 -13.63
CA TYR A 229 14.40 -3.52 -13.75
C TYR A 229 14.72 -2.37 -14.70
N TRP A 230 15.88 -1.75 -14.50
CA TRP A 230 16.47 -0.88 -15.52
C TRP A 230 17.18 -1.74 -16.56
N ASN A 231 16.49 -2.01 -17.67
CA ASN A 231 16.94 -2.95 -18.70
C ASN A 231 17.97 -2.34 -19.68
N ASN A 232 18.52 -1.16 -19.41
CA ASN A 232 19.57 -0.58 -20.24
C ASN A 232 20.90 -1.35 -20.00
N PRO A 233 21.58 -1.82 -21.06
CA PRO A 233 22.71 -2.73 -20.93
C PRO A 233 23.95 -2.13 -20.25
N THR A 234 24.17 -0.81 -20.37
CA THR A 234 25.32 -0.13 -19.74
C THR A 234 24.91 0.78 -18.59
N GLY A 235 23.60 0.99 -18.40
CA GLY A 235 23.02 1.95 -17.46
C GLY A 235 23.69 1.96 -16.09
N TRP A 236 23.62 0.85 -15.36
CA TRP A 236 24.20 0.75 -14.02
C TRP A 236 25.73 0.85 -14.02
N LEU A 237 26.41 0.27 -15.01
CA LEU A 237 27.87 0.35 -15.11
C LEU A 237 28.34 1.80 -15.21
N ASP A 238 27.69 2.58 -16.07
CA ASP A 238 28.02 3.98 -16.32
C ASP A 238 27.73 4.83 -15.06
N VAL A 239 26.57 4.62 -14.41
CA VAL A 239 26.20 5.35 -13.19
C VAL A 239 27.17 5.04 -12.04
N VAL A 240 27.49 3.76 -11.81
CA VAL A 240 28.45 3.36 -10.77
C VAL A 240 29.83 3.98 -11.04
N SER A 241 30.29 3.93 -12.29
CA SER A 241 31.58 4.50 -12.68
C SER A 241 31.60 6.02 -12.48
N HIS A 242 30.52 6.70 -12.85
CA HIS A 242 30.37 8.15 -12.67
C HIS A 242 30.41 8.54 -11.18
N LEU A 243 29.60 7.88 -10.34
CA LEU A 243 29.57 8.15 -8.90
C LEU A 243 30.94 7.97 -8.23
N LYS A 244 31.67 6.91 -8.61
CA LYS A 244 33.04 6.68 -8.14
C LYS A 244 34.03 7.72 -8.63
N ALA A 245 33.92 8.16 -9.88
CA ALA A 245 34.77 9.25 -10.41
C ALA A 245 34.51 10.57 -9.66
N ARG A 246 33.32 10.74 -9.10
CA ARG A 246 32.97 11.82 -8.18
C ARG A 246 33.40 11.55 -6.74
N GLY A 247 34.05 10.44 -6.41
CA GLY A 247 34.54 10.17 -5.05
C GLY A 247 33.53 9.57 -4.08
N TYR A 248 32.34 9.17 -4.54
CA TYR A 248 31.41 8.40 -3.71
C TYR A 248 31.77 6.91 -3.71
N ARG A 249 31.64 6.27 -2.54
CA ARG A 249 31.46 4.83 -2.46
C ARG A 249 30.05 4.46 -2.95
N VAL A 250 29.91 3.33 -3.65
CA VAL A 250 28.63 2.93 -4.25
C VAL A 250 28.24 1.57 -3.68
N ILE A 251 27.20 1.56 -2.85
CA ILE A 251 26.85 0.41 -2.00
C ILE A 251 25.56 -0.23 -2.50
N CYS A 252 25.62 -1.48 -2.95
CA CYS A 252 24.44 -2.24 -3.33
C CYS A 252 23.81 -2.90 -2.10
N ILE A 253 22.55 -2.56 -1.81
CA ILE A 253 21.84 -3.01 -0.59
C ILE A 253 20.65 -3.94 -0.91
N ASP A 254 20.63 -4.53 -2.09
CA ASP A 254 19.60 -5.48 -2.50
C ASP A 254 19.54 -6.70 -1.57
N GLN A 255 18.37 -7.33 -1.44
CA GLN A 255 18.26 -8.58 -0.67
C GLN A 255 19.10 -9.71 -1.29
N LYS A 256 19.24 -9.72 -2.62
CA LYS A 256 19.95 -10.78 -3.37
C LYS A 256 21.00 -10.14 -4.29
N PRO A 257 22.22 -10.69 -4.35
CA PRO A 257 23.21 -10.23 -5.32
C PRO A 257 22.85 -10.65 -6.76
N VAL A 258 22.04 -11.70 -6.92
CA VAL A 258 21.60 -12.22 -8.22
C VAL A 258 20.13 -12.61 -8.14
N HIS A 259 19.29 -12.12 -9.06
CA HIS A 259 17.89 -12.50 -9.16
C HIS A 259 17.39 -12.44 -10.62
N GLY A 260 16.48 -13.34 -10.97
CA GLY A 260 16.02 -13.53 -12.33
C GLY A 260 15.17 -14.78 -12.48
N ALA A 261 14.79 -15.08 -13.71
CA ALA A 261 14.03 -16.26 -14.07
C ALA A 261 14.48 -16.78 -15.44
N GLY A 262 14.33 -18.09 -15.68
CA GLY A 262 14.72 -18.72 -16.94
C GLY A 262 16.19 -18.43 -17.29
N TYR A 263 16.40 -17.78 -18.43
CA TYR A 263 17.74 -17.44 -18.94
C TYR A 263 18.17 -15.99 -18.66
N VAL A 264 17.30 -15.16 -18.06
CA VAL A 264 17.61 -13.76 -17.74
C VAL A 264 17.91 -13.65 -16.24
N TRP A 265 19.14 -13.24 -15.94
CA TRP A 265 19.63 -13.11 -14.57
C TRP A 265 20.31 -11.75 -14.39
N ASN A 266 19.78 -10.96 -13.46
CA ASN A 266 20.29 -9.65 -13.12
C ASN A 266 21.23 -9.78 -11.93
N ARG A 267 22.42 -9.17 -12.03
CA ARG A 267 23.47 -9.27 -11.00
C ARG A 267 23.74 -7.89 -10.43
N ILE A 268 24.27 -7.85 -9.21
CA ILE A 268 24.91 -6.66 -8.66
C ILE A 268 25.83 -6.03 -9.72
N PRO A 269 25.73 -4.71 -9.96
CA PRO A 269 26.56 -4.04 -10.97
C PRO A 269 28.04 -4.14 -10.65
N HIS A 270 28.86 -4.35 -11.68
CA HIS A 270 30.32 -4.32 -11.51
C HIS A 270 30.77 -2.97 -10.95
N GLY A 271 31.64 -3.02 -9.94
CA GLY A 271 32.13 -1.85 -9.23
C GLY A 271 31.29 -1.46 -8.02
N ALA A 272 30.02 -1.87 -7.90
CA ALA A 272 29.29 -1.66 -6.65
C ALA A 272 29.86 -2.54 -5.54
N GLU A 273 29.89 -2.02 -4.33
CA GLU A 273 30.27 -2.76 -3.13
C GLU A 273 29.09 -3.62 -2.65
N ASP A 274 29.39 -4.82 -2.18
CA ASP A 274 28.39 -5.84 -1.88
C ASP A 274 27.96 -5.78 -0.40
N GLU A 275 26.89 -5.03 -0.14
CA GLU A 275 26.15 -5.08 1.12
C GLU A 275 24.81 -5.80 0.93
N THR A 276 24.72 -6.68 -0.07
CA THR A 276 23.51 -7.45 -0.32
C THR A 276 23.25 -8.49 0.78
N GLY A 277 22.07 -9.10 0.73
CA GLY A 277 21.67 -10.16 1.65
C GLY A 277 20.38 -9.86 2.38
N ASP A 278 19.77 -10.92 2.92
CA ASP A 278 18.56 -10.87 3.72
C ASP A 278 18.84 -10.40 5.15
N ARG A 279 19.22 -9.13 5.26
CA ARG A 279 19.53 -8.47 6.53
C ARG A 279 18.32 -7.71 7.07
N PRO A 280 18.25 -7.43 8.39
CA PRO A 280 17.14 -6.70 8.98
C PRO A 280 16.86 -5.37 8.28
N LEU A 281 15.58 -5.04 8.09
CA LEU A 281 15.19 -3.77 7.44
C LEU A 281 15.66 -2.54 8.23
N ALA A 282 15.81 -2.64 9.56
CA ALA A 282 16.38 -1.57 10.38
C ALA A 282 17.83 -1.27 9.98
N GLU A 283 18.63 -2.30 9.65
CA GLU A 283 19.99 -2.10 9.14
C GLU A 283 19.98 -1.42 7.77
N ARG A 284 19.05 -1.81 6.88
CA ARG A 284 18.87 -1.18 5.57
C ARG A 284 18.45 0.28 5.70
N ALA A 285 17.55 0.58 6.63
CA ALA A 285 17.14 1.93 6.96
C ALA A 285 18.31 2.78 7.47
N ARG A 286 19.18 2.22 8.33
CA ARG A 286 20.41 2.86 8.79
C ARG A 286 21.36 3.19 7.64
N TRP A 287 21.58 2.25 6.71
CA TRP A 287 22.36 2.51 5.49
C TRP A 287 21.79 3.68 4.68
N LEU A 288 20.48 3.70 4.46
CA LEU A 288 19.82 4.71 3.65
C LEU A 288 19.87 6.09 4.30
N LYS A 289 19.53 6.19 5.60
CA LYS A 289 19.50 7.45 6.35
C LYS A 289 20.81 8.24 6.24
N HIS A 290 21.94 7.54 6.23
CA HIS A 290 23.28 8.14 6.20
C HIS A 290 23.87 8.26 4.79
N ALA A 291 23.20 7.74 3.76
CA ALA A 291 23.63 7.89 2.37
C ALA A 291 23.45 9.33 1.89
N ALA A 292 24.32 9.79 0.98
CA ALA A 292 24.16 11.11 0.35
C ALA A 292 22.85 11.20 -0.44
N PHE A 293 22.52 10.13 -1.15
CA PHE A 293 21.25 9.88 -1.80
C PHE A 293 21.14 8.39 -2.17
N PHE A 294 20.00 8.00 -2.71
CA PHE A 294 19.71 6.65 -3.14
C PHE A 294 19.31 6.61 -4.62
N VAL A 295 19.81 5.62 -5.37
CA VAL A 295 19.41 5.36 -6.76
C VAL A 295 18.76 3.98 -6.85
N GLY A 296 17.50 3.94 -7.24
CA GLY A 296 16.77 2.67 -7.23
C GLY A 296 15.64 2.59 -8.25
N LEU A 297 14.93 1.47 -8.18
CA LEU A 297 13.82 1.12 -9.05
C LEU A 297 12.48 1.51 -8.42
N SER A 298 11.37 1.26 -9.12
CA SER A 298 10.04 1.25 -8.49
C SER A 298 9.87 -0.01 -7.62
N SER A 299 10.60 -0.08 -6.50
CA SER A 299 10.64 -1.22 -5.57
C SER A 299 10.59 -0.76 -4.10
N GLY A 300 10.50 -1.72 -3.17
CA GLY A 300 10.36 -1.45 -1.75
C GLY A 300 11.51 -0.67 -1.10
N LEU A 301 12.74 -0.82 -1.59
CA LEU A 301 13.89 -0.08 -1.04
C LEU A 301 13.82 1.43 -1.34
N SER A 302 13.18 1.83 -2.45
CA SER A 302 12.91 3.24 -2.73
C SER A 302 11.95 3.86 -1.73
N TRP A 303 10.92 3.10 -1.31
CA TRP A 303 10.01 3.53 -0.25
C TRP A 303 10.70 3.65 1.10
N LEU A 304 11.59 2.71 1.42
CA LEU A 304 12.39 2.79 2.64
C LEU A 304 13.35 3.99 2.62
N ALA A 305 14.00 4.26 1.49
CA ALA A 305 14.88 5.42 1.33
C ALA A 305 14.10 6.73 1.53
N TRP A 306 12.91 6.82 0.94
CA TRP A 306 12.02 7.96 1.12
C TRP A 306 11.54 8.12 2.57
N ALA A 307 11.22 7.02 3.26
CA ALA A 307 10.87 7.02 4.67
C ALA A 307 12.03 7.50 5.55
N MET A 308 13.28 7.21 5.17
CA MET A 308 14.48 7.69 5.85
C MET A 308 14.91 9.11 5.45
N GLU A 309 14.07 9.83 4.71
CA GLU A 309 14.30 11.20 4.24
C GLU A 309 15.53 11.36 3.34
N THR A 310 16.04 10.26 2.78
CA THR A 310 17.12 10.23 1.81
C THR A 310 16.60 10.70 0.45
N PRO A 311 17.30 11.57 -0.29
CA PRO A 311 16.92 11.90 -1.67
C PRO A 311 16.89 10.64 -2.54
N VAL A 312 15.82 10.44 -3.31
CA VAL A 312 15.62 9.22 -4.10
C VAL A 312 15.57 9.53 -5.60
N VAL A 313 16.58 9.06 -6.33
CA VAL A 313 16.56 8.96 -7.79
C VAL A 313 15.85 7.67 -8.18
N MET A 314 14.65 7.78 -8.77
CA MET A 314 13.81 6.62 -9.07
C MET A 314 13.73 6.35 -10.58
N ILE A 315 14.30 5.23 -11.00
CA ILE A 315 14.30 4.78 -12.40
C ILE A 315 13.13 3.82 -12.62
N SER A 316 12.16 4.26 -13.41
CA SER A 316 11.04 3.41 -13.83
C SER A 316 10.37 3.96 -15.10
N GLY A 317 10.19 3.11 -16.11
CA GLY A 317 9.31 3.38 -17.24
C GLY A 317 8.03 2.55 -17.21
N PHE A 318 7.98 1.53 -16.35
CA PHE A 318 6.88 0.59 -16.25
C PHE A 318 5.67 1.16 -15.51
N THR A 319 5.92 2.03 -14.54
CA THR A 319 4.92 2.75 -13.76
C THR A 319 4.88 4.22 -14.17
N HIS A 320 3.69 4.82 -14.12
CA HIS A 320 3.51 6.26 -14.27
C HIS A 320 4.08 6.99 -13.03
N PRO A 321 4.64 8.22 -13.14
CA PRO A 321 5.19 8.95 -11.99
C PRO A 321 4.23 9.20 -10.82
N THR A 322 2.92 9.15 -11.04
CA THR A 322 1.91 9.29 -9.98
C THR A 322 1.69 8.01 -9.16
N ASN A 323 2.31 6.90 -9.55
CA ASN A 323 2.10 5.61 -8.90
C ASN A 323 2.82 5.51 -7.55
N GLU A 324 4.07 5.98 -7.52
CA GLU A 324 4.90 6.05 -6.32
C GLU A 324 4.80 7.43 -5.64
N PHE A 325 5.60 7.64 -4.60
CA PHE A 325 5.76 8.95 -3.96
C PHE A 325 6.43 9.97 -4.90
N GLU A 326 6.16 11.24 -4.66
CA GLU A 326 6.78 12.34 -5.40
C GLU A 326 8.27 12.47 -5.06
N THR A 327 9.09 12.56 -6.11
CA THR A 327 10.50 12.92 -6.02
C THR A 327 10.86 13.78 -7.23
N PRO A 328 11.61 14.89 -7.05
CA PRO A 328 12.09 15.69 -8.18
C PRO A 328 13.10 14.92 -9.04
N TYR A 329 13.57 13.77 -8.58
CA TYR A 329 14.57 12.92 -9.24
C TYR A 329 13.96 11.67 -9.90
N ARG A 330 12.68 11.75 -10.32
CA ARG A 330 12.02 10.67 -11.06
C ARG A 330 12.56 10.59 -12.50
N VAL A 331 13.06 9.42 -12.90
CA VAL A 331 13.61 9.16 -14.24
C VAL A 331 12.67 8.27 -15.07
N ILE A 332 12.06 8.85 -16.10
CA ILE A 332 11.18 8.18 -17.06
C ILE A 332 11.48 8.67 -18.48
N ASN A 333 11.35 7.80 -19.48
CA ASN A 333 11.43 8.18 -20.90
C ASN A 333 10.03 8.17 -21.53
N TRP A 334 9.56 9.35 -21.95
CA TRP A 334 8.24 9.55 -22.55
C TRP A 334 8.16 9.27 -24.06
N HIS A 335 9.28 8.98 -24.71
CA HIS A 335 9.32 8.64 -26.14
C HIS A 335 9.16 7.14 -26.41
N ALA A 336 9.20 6.30 -25.36
CA ALA A 336 9.02 4.85 -25.43
C ALA A 336 7.65 4.42 -24.89
N CYS A 337 7.24 3.17 -25.15
CA CYS A 337 6.19 2.52 -24.36
C CYS A 337 6.46 2.71 -22.86
N ASN A 338 5.44 3.10 -22.10
CA ASN A 338 5.57 3.36 -20.66
C ASN A 338 4.26 3.08 -19.92
N SER A 339 4.32 3.12 -18.59
CA SER A 339 3.15 3.10 -17.69
C SER A 339 2.23 1.87 -17.85
N CYS A 340 2.79 0.72 -18.24
CA CYS A 340 2.02 -0.53 -18.41
C CYS A 340 1.27 -0.95 -17.15
N TRP A 341 1.84 -0.70 -15.97
CA TRP A 341 1.20 -0.97 -14.67
C TRP A 341 -0.09 -0.17 -14.45
N ASN A 342 -0.13 1.05 -14.96
CA ASN A 342 -1.20 2.00 -14.74
C ASN A 342 -2.31 1.93 -15.80
N ASP A 343 -2.12 1.14 -16.86
CA ASP A 343 -3.12 0.99 -17.91
C ASP A 343 -4.25 0.06 -17.44
N PRO A 344 -5.50 0.53 -17.28
CA PRO A 344 -6.59 -0.30 -16.79
C PRO A 344 -6.95 -1.44 -17.74
N ARG A 345 -6.55 -1.35 -19.02
CA ARG A 345 -6.76 -2.40 -20.04
C ARG A 345 -5.80 -3.57 -19.86
N GLU A 346 -4.68 -3.35 -19.19
CA GLU A 346 -3.66 -4.36 -18.96
C GLU A 346 -3.78 -4.94 -17.55
N MET A 347 -3.65 -6.25 -17.44
CA MET A 347 -3.73 -6.97 -16.17
C MET A 347 -2.35 -7.52 -15.82
N PHE A 348 -1.78 -7.05 -14.71
CA PHE A 348 -0.48 -7.53 -14.25
C PHE A 348 -0.54 -9.01 -13.90
N ASP A 349 0.29 -9.83 -14.56
CA ASP A 349 0.44 -11.24 -14.23
C ASP A 349 1.56 -11.42 -13.21
N HIS A 350 1.19 -11.80 -11.99
CA HIS A 350 2.12 -12.00 -10.88
C HIS A 350 3.01 -13.24 -11.06
N ASN A 351 2.64 -14.15 -11.97
CA ASN A 351 3.38 -15.37 -12.25
C ASN A 351 4.30 -15.24 -13.47
N ASP A 352 4.18 -14.15 -14.24
CA ASP A 352 5.04 -13.88 -15.39
C ASP A 352 6.14 -12.89 -15.01
N PHE A 353 7.33 -13.40 -14.71
CA PHE A 353 8.50 -12.56 -14.45
C PHE A 353 8.86 -11.66 -15.64
N PHE A 354 8.52 -12.06 -16.87
CA PHE A 354 8.82 -11.34 -18.11
C PHE A 354 7.66 -10.45 -18.60
N TRP A 355 6.67 -10.18 -17.74
CA TRP A 355 5.46 -9.47 -18.10
C TRP A 355 5.74 -8.15 -18.83
N CYS A 356 5.33 -8.10 -20.10
CA CYS A 356 5.42 -6.92 -20.97
C CYS A 356 4.22 -6.92 -21.92
N PRO A 357 3.04 -6.47 -21.47
CA PRO A 357 1.77 -6.82 -22.10
C PRO A 357 1.68 -6.39 -23.58
N ARG A 358 2.35 -5.28 -23.92
CA ARG A 358 2.29 -4.71 -25.27
C ARG A 358 3.37 -5.24 -26.22
N HIS A 359 4.51 -5.73 -25.70
CA HIS A 359 5.72 -5.97 -26.49
C HIS A 359 6.50 -7.24 -26.11
N ALA A 360 5.92 -8.16 -25.33
CA ALA A 360 6.55 -9.44 -25.01
C ALA A 360 6.97 -10.20 -26.28
N ASN A 361 8.18 -10.77 -26.28
CA ASN A 361 8.77 -11.51 -27.40
C ASN A 361 8.93 -10.70 -28.70
N THR A 362 9.10 -9.38 -28.59
CA THR A 362 9.42 -8.49 -29.72
C THR A 362 10.74 -7.76 -29.49
N SER A 363 11.28 -7.12 -30.53
CA SER A 363 12.48 -6.26 -30.42
C SER A 363 12.28 -5.07 -29.47
N LYS A 364 11.04 -4.73 -29.12
CA LYS A 364 10.65 -3.63 -28.22
C LYS A 364 10.39 -4.07 -26.78
N GLN A 365 10.60 -5.35 -26.44
CA GLN A 365 10.38 -5.83 -25.07
C GLN A 365 11.23 -5.01 -24.07
N PHE A 366 10.57 -4.52 -23.02
CA PHE A 366 11.13 -3.64 -21.99
C PHE A 366 11.75 -2.33 -22.50
N GLU A 367 11.32 -1.82 -23.68
CA GLU A 367 11.80 -0.52 -24.18
C GLU A 367 11.57 0.63 -23.19
N CYS A 368 10.55 0.49 -22.33
CA CYS A 368 10.20 1.42 -21.25
C CYS A 368 11.39 1.75 -20.33
N THR A 369 12.30 0.82 -20.09
CA THR A 369 13.51 1.08 -19.29
C THR A 369 14.80 0.88 -20.08
N ARG A 370 14.82 0.11 -21.18
CA ARG A 370 16.01 0.03 -22.07
C ARG A 370 16.39 1.39 -22.64
N LEU A 371 15.39 2.23 -22.97
CA LEU A 371 15.61 3.54 -23.58
C LEU A 371 15.81 4.67 -22.55
N ILE A 372 15.78 4.38 -21.25
CA ILE A 372 16.31 5.30 -20.24
C ILE A 372 17.82 5.16 -20.29
N THR A 373 18.51 6.19 -20.79
CA THR A 373 19.97 6.17 -20.96
C THR A 373 20.70 6.46 -19.64
N SER A 374 21.95 6.03 -19.53
CA SER A 374 22.81 6.41 -18.40
C SER A 374 22.97 7.92 -18.29
N GLU A 375 23.13 8.63 -19.41
CA GLU A 375 23.22 10.09 -19.44
C GLU A 375 21.99 10.77 -18.82
N GLN A 376 20.77 10.25 -19.08
CA GLN A 376 19.56 10.78 -18.47
C GLN A 376 19.62 10.65 -16.94
N VAL A 377 20.00 9.47 -16.44
CA VAL A 377 20.11 9.21 -15.00
C VAL A 377 21.21 10.05 -14.37
N ILE A 378 22.38 10.15 -15.00
CA ILE A 378 23.50 10.95 -14.51
C ILE A 378 23.10 12.42 -14.40
N ARG A 379 22.44 13.00 -15.42
CA ARG A 379 21.93 14.38 -15.34
C ARG A 379 20.93 14.59 -14.21
N THR A 380 20.12 13.60 -13.88
CA THR A 380 19.22 13.64 -12.73
C THR A 380 19.97 13.59 -11.40
N ILE A 381 21.12 12.89 -11.37
CA ILE A 381 22.00 12.80 -10.21
C ILE A 381 22.83 14.08 -9.99
N GLU A 382 23.23 14.78 -11.05
CA GLU A 382 24.14 15.95 -10.96
C GLU A 382 23.76 16.98 -9.86
N PRO A 383 22.50 17.40 -9.69
CA PRO A 383 22.12 18.34 -8.64
C PRO A 383 22.28 17.81 -7.21
N LEU A 384 22.43 16.49 -7.02
CA LEU A 384 22.65 15.83 -5.74
C LEU A 384 24.14 15.64 -5.41
N LEU A 385 25.02 15.86 -6.38
CA LEU A 385 26.47 15.75 -6.19
C LEU A 385 26.97 16.99 -5.45
N ASN A 386 26.89 16.96 -4.12
CA ASN A 386 27.49 17.97 -3.26
C ASN A 386 28.92 17.58 -2.94
N ILE A 387 29.85 18.02 -3.78
CA ILE A 387 31.27 18.00 -3.49
C ILE A 387 31.82 19.37 -3.87
N GLU A 388 31.99 20.22 -2.86
CA GLU A 388 32.94 21.33 -2.93
C GLU A 388 34.37 20.79 -3.01
#